data_AF-A0A4R2DX70-F1
#
_entry.id   AF-A0A4R2DX70-F1
#
_cell.length_a   1.000
_cell.length_b   1.000
_cell.length_c   1.000
_cell.angle_alpha   90.00
_cell.angle_beta   90.00
_cell.angle_gamma   90.00
#
_symmetry.space_group_name_H-M   'P 1'
#
loop_
_entity.id
_entity.type
_entity.pdbx_description
1 polymer ?
#
loop_
_entity_poly.entity_id
_entity_poly.type
_entity_poly.pdbx_seq_one_letter_code
_entity_poly.pdbx_strand_id
1 'polypeptide(L)'
;MDGASLPVALDPAPAPVRAFRSHAGGVRTAHNTMLALVKAVMDQRQAERTYEIAEDELTPALGLSLPALRKQQSLGETGTVSPEGEAA
;
A
#
# COMPACT_ATOMS: atom_id res chain seq x y z
N MET A 1 4.59 -23.87 -47.53
CA MET A 1 3.60 -23.49 -46.50
C MET A 1 4.38 -22.69 -45.48
N ASP A 2 4.69 -21.45 -45.82
CA ASP A 2 5.62 -20.64 -45.04
C ASP A 2 4.91 -20.05 -43.82
N GLY A 3 5.41 -20.46 -42.65
CA GLY A 3 4.98 -19.96 -41.36
C GLY A 3 5.46 -18.53 -41.14
N ALA A 4 4.71 -17.56 -41.64
CA ALA A 4 4.82 -16.19 -41.17
C ALA A 4 4.05 -16.08 -39.85
N SER A 5 4.72 -16.35 -38.73
CA SER A 5 4.24 -15.92 -37.41
C SER A 5 4.30 -14.39 -37.39
N LEU A 6 3.17 -13.73 -37.68
CA LEU A 6 3.04 -12.30 -37.49
C LEU A 6 3.30 -11.99 -36.00
N PRO A 7 4.13 -10.99 -35.67
CA PRO A 7 4.33 -10.59 -34.28
C PRO A 7 2.98 -10.18 -33.70
N VAL A 8 2.54 -10.87 -32.63
CA VAL A 8 1.39 -10.43 -31.82
C VAL A 8 1.84 -9.18 -31.07
N ALA A 9 1.76 -8.03 -31.74
CA ALA A 9 1.81 -6.76 -31.06
C ALA A 9 0.52 -6.66 -30.24
N LEU A 10 0.63 -6.73 -28.91
CA LEU A 10 -0.43 -6.24 -28.04
C LEU A 10 -0.54 -4.75 -28.30
N ASP A 11 -1.47 -4.35 -29.16
CA ASP A 11 -1.96 -2.97 -29.27
C ASP A 11 -3.23 -2.86 -28.40
N PRO A 12 -3.09 -2.78 -27.06
CA PRO A 12 -4.22 -2.72 -26.18
C PRO A 12 -5.02 -1.45 -26.45
N ALA A 13 -6.34 -1.62 -26.55
CA ALA A 13 -7.27 -0.49 -26.54
C ALA A 13 -6.93 0.49 -25.37
N PRO A 14 -7.23 1.78 -25.51
CA PRO A 14 -6.84 2.79 -24.54
C PRO A 14 -7.36 2.55 -23.11
N ALA A 15 -8.49 1.84 -22.95
CA ALA A 15 -9.03 1.46 -21.64
C ALA A 15 -8.12 0.45 -20.89
N PRO A 16 -7.74 -0.70 -21.47
CA PRO A 16 -6.73 -1.59 -20.87
C PRO A 16 -5.40 -0.90 -20.51
N VAL A 17 -4.89 0.01 -21.36
CA VAL A 17 -3.66 0.78 -21.05
C VAL A 17 -3.84 1.61 -19.78
N ARG A 18 -4.98 2.28 -19.63
CA ARG A 18 -5.30 3.04 -18.40
C ARG A 18 -5.40 2.12 -17.20
N ALA A 19 -6.07 0.98 -17.32
CA ALA A 19 -6.18 0.01 -16.22
C ALA A 19 -4.81 -0.51 -15.75
N PHE A 20 -3.90 -0.84 -16.69
CA PHE A 20 -2.55 -1.26 -16.33
C PHE A 20 -1.73 -0.16 -15.67
N ARG A 21 -1.81 1.08 -16.18
CA ARG A 21 -1.14 2.23 -15.55
C ARG A 21 -1.68 2.51 -14.15
N SER A 22 -2.99 2.46 -13.98
CA SER A 22 -3.64 2.62 -12.68
C SER A 22 -3.24 1.51 -11.71
N HIS A 23 -3.17 0.26 -12.16
CA HIS A 23 -2.72 -0.85 -11.33
C HIS A 23 -1.25 -0.68 -10.90
N ALA A 24 -0.35 -0.40 -11.85
CA ALA A 24 1.06 -0.15 -11.55
C ALA A 24 1.24 1.05 -10.60
N GLY A 25 0.45 2.11 -10.80
CA GLY A 25 0.41 3.27 -9.91
C GLY A 25 -0.06 2.88 -8.50
N GLY A 26 -1.15 2.13 -8.39
CA GLY A 26 -1.69 1.66 -7.11
C GLY A 26 -0.71 0.78 -6.34
N VAL A 27 -0.04 -0.16 -7.02
CA VAL A 27 0.99 -1.00 -6.41
C VAL A 27 2.17 -0.17 -5.90
N ARG A 28 2.63 0.84 -6.67
CA ARG A 28 3.72 1.73 -6.25
C ARG A 28 3.34 2.59 -5.04
N THR A 29 2.13 3.15 -5.04
CA THR A 29 1.62 3.93 -3.91
C THR A 29 1.55 3.06 -2.66
N ALA A 30 0.94 1.88 -2.74
CA ALA A 30 0.88 0.96 -1.60
C ALA A 30 2.27 0.59 -1.08
N HIS A 31 3.21 0.27 -1.97
CA HIS A 31 4.59 -0.04 -1.61
C HIS A 31 5.28 1.13 -0.88
N ASN A 32 5.23 2.33 -1.44
CA ASN A 32 5.87 3.50 -0.87
C ASN A 32 5.25 3.90 0.48
N THR A 33 3.92 3.86 0.58
CA THR A 33 3.21 4.15 1.83
C THR A 33 3.62 3.18 2.93
N MET A 34 3.65 1.88 2.65
CA MET A 34 4.05 0.89 3.65
C MET A 34 5.53 1.02 4.03
N LEU A 35 6.41 1.35 3.07
CA LEU A 35 7.82 1.60 3.36
C LEU A 35 8.01 2.83 4.26
N ALA A 36 7.25 3.91 4.02
CA ALA A 36 7.28 5.10 4.86
C ALA A 36 6.78 4.80 6.29
N LEU A 37 5.70 4.02 6.43
CA LEU A 37 5.18 3.60 7.73
C LEU A 37 6.20 2.75 8.50
N VAL A 38 6.84 1.78 7.85
CA VAL A 38 7.89 0.96 8.48
C VAL A 38 9.03 1.82 8.99
N LYS A 39 9.51 2.77 8.17
CA LYS A 39 10.56 3.71 8.59
C LYS A 39 10.12 4.55 9.79
N ALA A 40 8.92 5.13 9.74
CA ALA A 40 8.39 5.95 10.83
C ALA A 40 8.33 5.19 12.16
N VAL A 41 7.89 3.93 12.16
CA VAL A 41 7.88 3.10 13.39
C VAL A 41 9.29 2.80 13.89
N MET A 42 10.24 2.53 12.99
CA MET A 42 11.63 2.27 13.39
C MET A 42 12.28 3.53 13.98
N ASP A 43 12.05 4.68 13.36
CA ASP A 43 12.58 5.98 13.81
C ASP A 43 11.96 6.38 15.15
N GLN A 44 10.65 6.18 15.32
CA GLN A 44 9.96 6.44 16.59
C GLN A 44 10.51 5.57 17.71
N ARG A 45 10.65 4.25 17.49
CA ARG A 45 11.25 3.35 18.48
C ARG A 45 12.69 3.72 18.82
N GLN A 46 13.45 4.20 17.83
CA GLN A 46 14.80 4.70 18.08
C GLN A 46 14.77 5.94 18.99
N ALA A 47 13.88 6.90 18.73
CA ALA A 47 13.71 8.09 19.56
C ALA A 47 13.29 7.74 20.99
N GLU A 48 12.32 6.85 21.16
CA GLU A 48 11.85 6.39 22.48
C GLU A 48 12.97 5.78 23.33
N ARG A 49 13.87 5.00 22.71
CA ARG A 49 15.07 4.48 23.39
C ARG A 49 16.03 5.58 23.83
N THR A 50 16.16 6.65 23.05
CA THR A 50 16.99 7.80 23.48
C THR A 50 16.40 8.53 24.68
N TYR A 51 15.10 8.36 24.94
CA TYR A 51 14.42 8.84 26.13
C TYR A 51 14.30 7.79 27.24
N GLU A 52 15.05 6.68 27.12
CA GLU A 52 15.11 5.60 28.12
C GLU A 52 13.75 4.95 28.42
N ILE A 53 12.81 4.97 27.46
CA ILE A 53 11.55 4.25 27.56
C ILE A 53 11.82 2.74 27.57
N ALA A 54 11.12 2.01 28.45
CA ALA A 54 11.26 0.56 28.59
C ALA A 54 10.84 -0.16 27.29
N GLU A 55 11.50 -1.28 26.96
CA GLU A 55 11.27 -2.00 25.68
C GLU A 55 9.82 -2.45 25.48
N ASP A 56 9.12 -2.78 26.57
CA ASP A 56 7.71 -3.17 26.57
C ASP A 56 6.73 -2.00 26.41
N GLU A 57 7.20 -0.78 26.62
CA GLU A 57 6.43 0.47 26.44
C GLU A 57 6.71 1.16 25.09
N LEU A 58 7.70 0.68 24.33
CA LEU A 58 8.00 1.22 22.99
C LEU A 58 6.80 1.04 22.04
N THR A 59 6.71 1.96 21.07
CA THR A 59 5.78 1.85 19.94
C THR A 59 5.83 0.42 19.36
N PRO A 60 4.69 -0.30 19.29
CA PRO A 60 4.68 -1.69 18.84
C PRO A 60 5.32 -1.87 17.46
N ALA A 61 6.15 -2.90 17.32
CA ALA A 61 6.72 -3.24 16.02
C ALA A 61 5.62 -3.70 15.04
N LEU A 62 5.78 -3.36 13.76
CA LEU A 62 4.87 -3.79 12.70
C LEU A 62 5.12 -5.25 12.33
N GLY A 63 4.05 -6.00 12.11
CA GLY A 63 4.13 -7.30 11.44
C GLY A 63 4.52 -7.11 9.96
N LEU A 64 5.63 -7.71 9.53
CA LEU A 64 6.20 -7.50 8.18
C LEU A 64 5.66 -8.48 7.12
N SER A 65 4.75 -9.38 7.48
CA SER A 65 4.09 -10.23 6.50
C SER A 65 3.13 -9.42 5.64
N LEU A 66 2.96 -9.81 4.37
CA LEU A 66 1.99 -9.18 3.46
C LEU A 66 0.57 -9.04 4.06
N PRO A 67 -0.03 -10.08 4.68
CA PRO A 67 -1.35 -9.92 5.30
C PRO A 67 -1.35 -8.95 6.49
N ALA A 68 -0.28 -8.90 7.30
CA ALA A 68 -0.19 -7.96 8.41
C ALA A 68 -0.09 -6.51 7.92
N LEU A 69 0.74 -6.24 6.91
CA LEU A 69 0.90 -4.93 6.29
C LEU A 69 -0.39 -4.48 5.58
N ARG A 70 -1.08 -5.38 4.88
CA ARG A 70 -2.36 -5.08 4.23
C ARG A 70 -3.44 -4.69 5.26
N LYS A 71 -3.46 -5.35 6.42
CA LYS A 71 -4.33 -4.94 7.53
C LYS A 71 -4.02 -3.51 7.98
N GLN A 72 -2.75 -3.19 8.22
CA GLN A 72 -2.35 -1.83 8.61
C GLN A 72 -2.77 -0.77 7.57
N GLN A 73 -2.61 -1.06 6.28
CA GLN A 73 -3.04 -0.16 5.21
C GLN A 73 -4.55 0.10 5.26
N SER A 74 -5.37 -0.94 5.40
CA SER A 74 -6.83 -0.79 5.44
C SER A 74 -7.33 0.00 6.67
N LEU A 75 -6.62 -0.07 7.81
CA LEU A 75 -6.95 0.74 8.99
C LEU A 75 -6.70 2.24 8.77
N GLY A 76 -5.73 2.61 7.93
CA GLY A 76 -5.51 4.01 7.54
C GLY A 76 -6.54 4.53 6.54
N GLU A 77 -7.22 3.64 5.83
CA GLU A 77 -8.27 3.95 4.85
C GLU A 77 -9.67 4.02 5.48
N THR A 78 -9.86 3.48 6.69
CA THR A 78 -11.08 3.68 7.49
C THR A 78 -11.14 5.09 8.07
N GLY A 79 -11.39 6.07 7.21
CA GLY A 79 -12.12 7.26 7.64
C GLY A 79 -13.49 6.82 8.12
N THR A 80 -13.91 7.29 9.29
CA THR A 80 -15.30 7.19 9.75
C THR A 80 -16.22 7.65 8.62
N VAL A 81 -16.92 6.73 7.95
CA VAL A 81 -18.06 7.10 7.10
C VAL A 81 -19.16 7.51 8.07
N SER A 82 -19.32 8.83 8.27
CA SER A 82 -20.45 9.36 9.03
C SER A 82 -21.75 8.95 8.34
N PRO A 83 -22.70 8.31 9.04
CA PRO A 83 -23.99 7.96 8.49
C PRO A 83 -24.95 9.17 8.58
N GLU A 84 -24.75 10.19 7.75
CA GLU A 84 -25.71 11.29 7.59
C GLU A 84 -25.67 11.77 6.13
N GLY A 85 -26.71 11.72 5.30
CA GLY A 85 -28.04 11.17 5.43
C GLY A 85 -28.64 11.04 4.03
N GLU A 86 -29.15 9.86 3.70
CA GLU A 86 -30.09 9.65 2.60
C GLU A 86 -31.49 9.60 3.24
N ALA A 87 -32.09 10.77 3.38
CA ALA A 87 -33.51 10.94 3.64
C ALA A 87 -33.92 12.40 3.37
N ALA A 88 -34.24 12.71 2.11
CA ALA A 88 -35.28 13.68 1.70
C ALA A 88 -35.42 13.64 0.18
#